data_AF-A0A6G3XER3-F1
#
_entry.id   AF-A0A6G3XER3-F1
#
_cell.length_a   1.000
_cell.length_b   1.000
_cell.length_c   1.000
_cell.angle_alpha   90.00
_cell.angle_beta   90.00
_cell.angle_gamma   90.00
#
_symmetry.space_group_name_H-M   'P 1'
#
loop_
_entity.id
_entity.type
_entity.pdbx_description
1 polymer ?
#
loop_
_entity_poly.entity_id
_entity_poly.type
_entity_poly.pdbx_seq_one_letter_code
_entity_poly.pdbx_strand_id
1 'polypeptide(L)'
;MDREAVAPLRAAPHATPSERAALGRAARRDAPRSSHAEFTASARRPDPLAVLEAQSADRVPELVPIRYARMTESPFRFYRGAAALMAADLA
;
A
#
# COMPACT_ATOMS: atom_id res chain seq x y z
N MET A 1 4.78 -21.53 7.82
CA MET A 1 3.75 -20.64 7.27
C MET A 1 3.90 -20.71 5.77
N ASP A 2 3.07 -21.53 5.14
CA ASP A 2 3.27 -21.99 3.77
C ASP A 2 3.13 -20.84 2.77
N ARG A 3 4.23 -20.54 2.07
CA ARG A 3 4.33 -19.52 1.01
C ARG A 3 3.63 -19.94 -0.29
N GLU A 4 2.75 -20.94 -0.24
CA GLU A 4 2.11 -21.55 -1.41
C GLU A 4 0.80 -20.86 -1.81
N ALA A 5 0.21 -20.06 -0.91
CA ALA A 5 -1.09 -19.43 -1.15
C ALA A 5 -1.05 -18.10 -1.93
N VAL A 6 0.13 -17.62 -2.36
CA VAL A 6 0.26 -16.32 -3.06
C VAL A 6 0.52 -16.50 -4.56
N ALA A 7 -0.30 -17.26 -5.29
CA ALA A 7 -0.40 -17.11 -6.75
C ALA A 7 -1.56 -17.89 -7.40
N PRO A 8 -2.75 -17.28 -7.54
CA PRO A 8 -3.58 -17.53 -8.72
C PRO A 8 -3.60 -16.32 -9.67
N LEU A 9 -2.99 -15.19 -9.28
CA LEU A 9 -3.10 -13.92 -10.01
C LEU A 9 -1.99 -13.65 -11.03
N ARG A 10 -0.93 -14.46 -11.07
CA ARG A 10 0.06 -14.37 -12.15
C ARG A 10 -0.48 -15.13 -13.35
N ALA A 11 -0.79 -14.40 -14.42
CA ALA A 11 -1.08 -15.03 -15.71
C ALA A 11 0.04 -16.02 -16.06
N ALA A 12 -0.32 -17.20 -16.57
CA ALA A 12 0.65 -18.19 -16.98
C ALA A 12 1.70 -17.56 -17.92
N PRO A 13 2.98 -17.97 -17.84
CA PRO A 13 3.98 -17.56 -18.80
C PRO A 13 3.44 -17.74 -20.22
N HIS A 14 3.59 -16.72 -21.07
CA HIS A 14 3.09 -16.69 -22.47
C HIS A 14 1.58 -16.58 -22.68
N ALA A 15 0.77 -16.29 -21.65
CA ALA A 15 -0.66 -16.00 -21.84
C ALA A 15 -0.88 -14.86 -22.84
N THR A 16 -1.74 -15.08 -23.81
CA THR A 16 -2.18 -14.06 -24.78
C THR A 16 -2.90 -12.92 -24.07
N PRO A 17 -2.96 -11.71 -24.68
CA PRO A 17 -3.75 -10.61 -24.13
C PRO A 17 -5.22 -10.97 -23.84
N SER A 18 -5.84 -11.81 -24.68
CA SER A 18 -7.22 -12.26 -24.50
C SER A 18 -7.39 -13.13 -23.26
N GLU A 19 -6.47 -14.09 -23.04
CA GLU A 19 -6.49 -14.97 -21.87
C GLU A 19 -6.27 -14.18 -20.58
N ARG A 20 -5.35 -13.22 -20.55
CA ARG A 20 -5.16 -12.33 -19.39
C ARG A 20 -6.41 -11.51 -19.09
N ALA A 21 -7.07 -10.99 -20.13
CA ALA A 21 -8.32 -10.25 -19.97
C ALA A 21 -9.45 -11.16 -19.46
N ALA A 22 -9.54 -12.41 -19.93
CA ALA A 22 -10.51 -13.39 -19.46
C ALA A 22 -10.27 -13.76 -17.99
N LEU A 23 -9.01 -13.98 -17.58
CA LEU A 23 -8.63 -14.23 -16.19
C LEU A 23 -9.02 -13.06 -15.29
N GLY A 24 -8.71 -11.82 -15.69
CA GLY A 24 -9.08 -10.62 -14.95
C GLY A 24 -10.60 -10.39 -14.88
N ARG A 25 -11.38 -10.83 -15.88
CA ARG A 25 -12.86 -10.83 -15.81
C ARG A 25 -13.35 -11.88 -14.82
N ALA A 26 -12.79 -13.09 -14.85
CA ALA A 26 -13.15 -14.17 -13.94
C ALA A 26 -12.90 -13.81 -12.47
N ALA A 27 -11.75 -13.21 -12.17
CA ALA A 27 -11.37 -12.77 -10.81
C ALA A 27 -12.36 -11.77 -10.18
N ARG A 28 -13.14 -11.04 -10.99
CA ARG A 28 -14.16 -10.09 -10.48
C ARG A 28 -15.34 -10.76 -9.80
N ARG A 29 -15.53 -12.08 -9.97
CA ARG A 29 -16.54 -12.83 -9.21
C ARG A 29 -16.16 -12.94 -7.74
N ASP A 30 -14.87 -13.08 -7.46
CA ASP A 30 -14.33 -13.25 -6.10
C ASP A 30 -13.98 -11.90 -5.47
N ALA A 31 -13.50 -10.94 -6.27
CA ALA A 31 -13.20 -9.57 -5.86
C ALA A 31 -13.89 -8.55 -6.80
N PRO A 32 -15.18 -8.24 -6.57
CA PRO A 32 -15.90 -7.22 -7.35
C PRO A 32 -15.25 -5.85 -7.23
N ARG A 33 -15.35 -5.01 -8.28
CA ARG A 33 -14.75 -3.67 -8.26
C ARG A 33 -15.24 -2.79 -7.10
N SER A 34 -16.51 -2.94 -6.72
CA SER A 34 -17.12 -2.19 -5.63
C SER A 34 -16.52 -2.55 -4.26
N SER A 35 -16.02 -3.77 -4.07
CA SER A 35 -15.45 -4.17 -2.78
C SER A 35 -14.14 -3.45 -2.48
N HIS A 36 -13.46 -2.89 -3.49
CA HIS A 36 -12.26 -2.05 -3.29
C HIS A 36 -12.56 -0.68 -2.66
N ALA A 37 -13.83 -0.26 -2.63
CA ALA A 37 -14.23 0.96 -1.94
C ALA A 37 -14.34 0.76 -0.42
N GLU A 38 -14.49 -0.48 0.03
CA GLU A 38 -14.56 -0.81 1.45
C GLU A 38 -13.15 -0.83 2.05
N PHE A 39 -12.93 0.00 3.06
CA PHE A 39 -11.71 0.00 3.84
C PHE A 39 -12.06 -0.01 5.33
N THR A 40 -11.61 -1.07 6.01
CA THR A 40 -11.66 -1.16 7.47
C THR A 40 -10.24 -1.33 7.96
N ALA A 41 -9.73 -0.35 8.72
CA ALA A 41 -8.40 -0.43 9.28
C ALA A 41 -8.32 -1.57 10.31
N SER A 42 -7.21 -2.33 10.28
CA SER A 42 -6.91 -3.31 11.33
C SER A 42 -6.79 -2.62 12.69
N ALA A 43 -7.34 -3.20 13.74
CA ALA A 43 -7.16 -2.73 15.11
C ALA A 43 -5.68 -2.74 15.56
N ARG A 44 -4.82 -3.49 14.85
CA ARG A 44 -3.36 -3.55 15.09
C ARG A 44 -2.57 -2.57 14.22
N ARG A 45 -3.24 -1.73 13.41
CA ARG A 45 -2.54 -0.77 12.54
C ARG A 45 -1.80 0.25 13.41
N PRO A 46 -0.49 0.48 13.20
CA PRO A 46 0.25 1.50 13.94
C PRO A 46 -0.34 2.90 13.70
N ASP A 47 -0.22 3.77 14.70
CA ASP A 47 -0.50 5.19 14.52
C ASP A 47 0.41 5.77 13.43
N PRO A 48 -0.15 6.36 12.36
CA PRO A 48 0.63 6.97 11.30
C PRO A 48 1.66 7.99 11.79
N LEU A 49 1.35 8.76 12.83
CA LEU A 49 2.28 9.77 13.35
C LEU A 49 3.44 9.11 14.10
N ALA A 50 3.17 8.10 14.94
CA ALA A 50 4.20 7.33 15.63
C ALA A 50 5.21 6.69 14.65
N VAL A 51 4.76 6.20 13.48
CA VAL A 51 5.66 5.66 12.45
C VAL A 51 6.55 6.77 11.86
N LEU A 52 6.00 7.96 11.62
CA LEU A 52 6.76 9.09 11.09
C LEU A 52 7.79 9.60 12.12
N GLU A 53 7.43 9.64 13.39
CA GLU A 53 8.30 10.04 14.50
C GLU A 53 9.45 9.05 14.68
N ALA A 54 9.16 7.75 14.74
CA ALA A 54 10.19 6.71 14.80
C ALA A 54 11.17 6.80 13.63
N GLN A 55 10.66 7.04 12.42
CA GLN A 55 11.52 7.24 11.25
C GLN A 55 12.27 8.59 11.26
N SER A 56 11.81 9.59 12.00
CA SER A 56 12.45 10.90 12.09
C SER A 56 13.60 10.90 13.09
N ALA A 57 13.61 9.98 14.05
CA ALA A 57 14.68 9.84 15.05
C ALA A 57 16.06 9.61 14.42
N ASP A 58 16.12 8.90 13.28
CA ASP A 58 17.36 8.60 12.55
C ASP A 58 17.68 9.61 11.42
N ARG A 59 16.95 10.73 11.34
CA ARG A 59 17.14 11.76 10.31
C ARG A 59 17.98 12.93 10.83
N VAL A 60 18.54 13.70 9.89
CA VAL A 60 19.19 14.99 10.20
C VAL A 60 18.14 15.91 10.85
N PRO A 61 18.29 16.29 12.14
CA PRO A 61 17.24 16.94 12.91
C PRO A 61 16.73 18.25 12.28
N GLU A 62 17.63 19.04 11.71
CA GLU A 62 17.34 20.34 11.10
C GLU A 62 16.45 20.22 9.85
N LEU A 63 16.42 19.04 9.22
CA LEU A 63 15.60 18.78 8.02
C LEU A 63 14.23 18.20 8.37
N VAL A 64 14.01 17.73 9.59
CA VAL A 64 12.73 17.14 10.03
C VAL A 64 11.58 18.15 9.92
N PRO A 65 11.70 19.43 10.36
CA PRO A 65 10.64 20.41 10.18
C PRO A 65 10.30 20.68 8.70
N ILE A 66 11.31 20.73 7.83
CA ILE A 66 11.13 20.95 6.38
C ILE A 66 10.36 19.78 5.76
N ARG A 67 10.66 18.55 6.17
CA ARG A 67 9.93 17.34 5.75
C ARG A 67 8.45 17.46 6.12
N TYR A 68 8.15 17.76 7.38
CA TYR A 68 6.77 17.88 7.85
C TYR A 68 6.03 19.01 7.12
N ALA A 69 6.64 20.20 6.98
CA ALA A 69 6.04 21.32 6.27
C ALA A 69 5.67 20.98 4.81
N ARG A 70 6.54 20.24 4.11
CA ARG A 70 6.27 19.77 2.74
C ARG A 70 5.17 18.71 2.70
N MET A 71 5.07 17.86 3.71
CA MET A 71 4.04 16.82 3.78
C MET A 71 2.66 17.39 4.11
N THR A 72 2.57 18.44 4.93
CA THR A 72 1.31 19.04 5.37
C THR A 72 0.61 19.90 4.31
N GLU A 73 1.29 20.26 3.22
CA GLU A 73 0.75 21.12 2.16
C GLU A 73 -0.45 20.48 1.43
N SER A 74 -0.52 19.14 1.33
CA SER A 74 -1.71 18.46 0.79
C SER A 74 -1.74 16.97 1.16
N PRO A 75 -2.92 16.31 1.13
CA PRO A 75 -3.02 14.87 1.32
C PRO A 75 -2.12 14.07 0.34
N PHE A 76 -1.99 14.54 -0.90
CA PHE A 76 -1.13 13.90 -1.89
C PHE A 76 0.36 13.99 -1.53
N ARG A 77 0.81 15.13 -1.00
CA ARG A 77 2.20 15.27 -0.52
C ARG A 77 2.46 14.48 0.76
N PHE A 78 1.47 14.39 1.66
CA PHE A 78 1.55 13.48 2.80
C PHE A 78 1.77 12.05 2.32
N TYR A 79 0.93 11.56 1.41
CA TYR A 79 1.05 10.21 0.83
C TYR A 79 2.44 9.98 0.20
N ARG A 80 2.95 10.95 -0.58
CA ARG A 80 4.29 10.88 -1.19
C ARG A 80 5.43 10.91 -0.18
N GLY A 81 5.26 11.57 0.96
CA GLY A 81 6.28 11.66 2.02
C GLY A 81 6.26 10.51 3.02
N ALA A 82 5.17 9.73 3.07
CA ALA A 82 4.92 8.71 4.08
C ALA A 82 5.24 7.28 3.62
N ALA A 83 6.37 7.08 2.93
CA ALA A 83 6.78 5.77 2.42
C ALA A 83 6.85 4.67 3.50
N ALA A 84 7.24 5.00 4.73
CA ALA A 84 7.23 4.07 5.85
C ALA A 84 5.82 3.55 6.20
N LEU A 85 4.77 4.37 6.04
CA LEU A 85 3.38 3.91 6.23
C LEU A 85 2.99 2.90 5.16
N MET A 86 3.33 3.18 3.90
CA MET A 86 3.05 2.24 2.79
C MET A 86 3.78 0.91 2.98
N ALA A 87 5.00 0.94 3.51
CA ALA A 87 5.74 -0.28 3.84
C ALA A 87 5.09 -1.04 5.01
N ALA A 88 4.63 -0.33 6.05
CA ALA A 88 3.94 -0.93 7.19
C ALA A 88 2.60 -1.58 6.79
N ASP A 89 1.89 -1.03 5.81
CA ASP A 89 0.64 -1.60 5.30
C ASP A 89 0.85 -2.94 4.53
N LEU A 90 2.09 -3.32 4.18
CA LEU A 90 2.43 -4.58 3.50
C LEU A 90 2.92 -5.70 4.43
N ALA A 91 3.18 -5.40 5.70
CA ALA A 91 3.86 -6.28 6.66
C ALA A 91 2.92 -7.26 7.39
#